data_AF-A0A7W8DPP9-F1
#
_entry.id   AF-A0A7W8DPP9-F1
#
_cell.length_a   1.000
_cell.length_b   1.000
_cell.length_c   1.000
_cell.angle_alpha   90.00
_cell.angle_beta   90.00
_cell.angle_gamma   90.00
#
_symmetry.space_group_name_H-M   'P 1'
#
loop_
_entity.id
_entity.type
_entity.pdbx_description
1 polymer ?
#
loop_
_entity_poly.entity_id
_entity_poly.type
_entity_poly.pdbx_seq_one_letter_code
_entity_poly.pdbx_strand_id
1 'polypeptide(L)'
;MSSGGRILAGADRNITFTGATLQIGTELPGAVPTAAGLLTLQTTGTGLLTMQTGSILDFDLFSGAGQGDNTGIVASADRAIILGGVDLSSSTILKVANPTGMTTWAANDQWRLFDWTGLSGPVSGSIAAFDLPSLPDGLTWNTADLLTSGVLSISLVPEPSRVIFLVFGAMSLLSRRRR
;
A
#
# COMPACT_ATOMS: atom_id res chain seq x y z
N MET A 1 22.20 -1.81 3.94
CA MET A 1 22.04 -1.19 2.61
C MET A 1 20.92 -1.95 1.93
N SER A 2 19.79 -1.32 1.59
CA SER A 2 18.79 -1.99 0.75
C SER A 2 19.40 -2.16 -0.65
N SER A 3 19.39 -3.40 -1.14
CA SER A 3 19.78 -3.70 -2.52
C SER A 3 18.76 -3.05 -3.45
N GLY A 4 19.22 -2.20 -4.37
CA GLY A 4 18.33 -1.39 -5.21
C GLY A 4 18.52 -1.64 -6.70
N GLY A 5 17.42 -1.78 -7.44
CA GLY A 5 17.38 -1.81 -8.90
C GLY A 5 16.96 -0.45 -9.48
N ARG A 6 17.30 -0.21 -10.75
CA ARG A 6 16.82 0.98 -11.48
C ARG A 6 16.50 0.64 -12.93
N ILE A 7 15.34 1.11 -13.39
CA ILE A 7 14.95 1.13 -14.80
C ILE A 7 14.80 2.59 -15.21
N LEU A 8 15.58 3.00 -16.21
CA LEU A 8 15.55 4.34 -16.79
C LEU A 8 15.16 4.23 -18.25
N ALA A 9 14.02 4.81 -18.62
CA ALA A 9 13.65 4.98 -20.01
C ALA A 9 14.47 6.12 -20.64
N GLY A 10 14.71 6.02 -21.95
CA GLY A 10 15.22 7.14 -22.73
C GLY A 10 14.28 8.35 -22.68
N ALA A 11 14.77 9.51 -23.13
CA ALA A 11 13.96 10.72 -23.21
C ALA A 11 12.67 10.48 -24.00
N ASP A 12 11.53 10.96 -23.47
CA ASP A 12 10.22 10.84 -24.09
C ASP A 12 9.81 9.39 -24.39
N ARG A 13 10.37 8.41 -23.67
CA ARG A 13 10.00 6.99 -23.78
C ARG A 13 9.23 6.54 -22.54
N ASN A 14 8.33 5.59 -22.76
CA ASN A 14 7.49 5.03 -21.71
C ASN A 14 8.13 3.78 -21.11
N ILE A 15 7.76 3.48 -19.87
CA ILE A 15 7.89 2.16 -19.27
C ILE A 15 6.47 1.61 -19.19
N THR A 16 6.19 0.51 -19.89
CA THR A 16 4.83 -0.02 -19.99
C THR A 16 4.79 -1.48 -19.55
N PHE A 17 3.88 -1.77 -18.63
CA PHE A 17 3.52 -3.12 -18.22
C PHE A 17 2.10 -3.42 -18.71
N THR A 18 1.89 -4.60 -19.29
CA THR A 18 0.59 -5.04 -19.80
C THR A 18 0.37 -6.49 -19.37
N GLY A 19 -0.62 -6.74 -18.51
CA GLY A 19 -0.90 -8.07 -17.99
C GLY A 19 0.27 -8.70 -17.23
N ALA A 20 1.16 -7.88 -16.65
CA ALA A 20 2.41 -8.32 -16.05
C ALA A 20 2.49 -7.97 -14.57
N THR A 21 3.20 -8.79 -13.80
CA THR A 21 3.57 -8.49 -12.41
C THR A 21 4.88 -7.75 -12.39
N LEU A 22 4.87 -6.55 -11.80
CA LEU A 22 6.05 -5.83 -11.36
C LEU A 22 6.23 -6.08 -9.86
N GLN A 23 7.16 -6.97 -9.55
CA GLN A 23 7.55 -7.30 -8.18
C GLN A 23 8.64 -6.33 -7.72
N ILE A 24 8.39 -5.65 -6.61
CA ILE A 24 9.33 -4.70 -6.01
C ILE A 24 10.10 -5.46 -4.95
N GLY A 25 11.32 -5.88 -5.26
CA GLY A 25 12.09 -6.75 -4.39
C GLY A 25 13.21 -7.44 -5.16
N THR A 26 13.90 -8.38 -4.52
CA THR A 26 15.03 -9.11 -5.14
C THR A 26 14.83 -10.62 -5.13
N GLU A 27 13.73 -11.07 -4.57
CA GLU A 27 13.36 -12.46 -4.41
C GLU A 27 13.08 -13.10 -5.78
N LEU A 28 13.81 -14.19 -6.02
CA LEU A 28 13.60 -15.02 -7.19
C LEU A 28 12.26 -15.76 -7.06
N PRO A 29 11.59 -16.07 -8.17
CA PRO A 29 10.38 -16.89 -8.14
C PRO A 29 10.59 -18.18 -7.33
N GLY A 30 9.76 -18.38 -6.30
CA GLY A 30 9.82 -19.55 -5.41
C GLY A 30 10.78 -19.42 -4.23
N ALA A 31 11.48 -18.30 -4.06
CA ALA A 31 12.24 -18.00 -2.85
C ALA A 31 11.38 -17.25 -1.82
N VAL A 32 11.65 -17.46 -0.52
CA VAL A 32 11.02 -16.66 0.54
C VAL A 32 11.73 -15.30 0.59
N PRO A 33 10.99 -14.18 0.47
CA PRO A 33 11.58 -12.85 0.61
C PRO A 33 12.17 -12.68 2.02
N THR A 34 13.42 -12.22 2.11
CA THR A 34 14.13 -12.08 3.41
C THR A 34 14.48 -10.64 3.79
N ALA A 35 14.37 -9.68 2.86
CA ALA A 35 14.69 -8.28 3.12
C ALA A 35 14.01 -7.36 2.13
N ALA A 36 13.68 -6.15 2.60
CA ALA A 36 13.13 -5.08 1.77
C ALA A 36 14.07 -4.67 0.62
N GLY A 37 13.50 -4.60 -0.57
CA GLY A 37 14.09 -4.10 -1.79
C GLY A 37 13.67 -2.66 -2.13
N LEU A 38 14.46 -2.07 -3.03
CA LEU A 38 14.17 -0.76 -3.59
C LEU A 38 14.20 -0.86 -5.12
N LEU A 39 13.15 -0.37 -5.79
CA LEU A 39 13.17 -0.23 -7.24
C LEU A 39 12.94 1.23 -7.63
N THR A 40 13.83 1.79 -8.45
CA THR A 40 13.61 3.10 -9.07
C THR A 40 13.13 2.94 -10.51
N LEU A 41 11.99 3.53 -10.83
CA LEU A 41 11.46 3.65 -12.19
C LEU A 41 11.49 5.12 -12.60
N GLN A 42 12.18 5.43 -13.68
CA GLN A 42 12.32 6.80 -14.14
C GLN A 42 11.95 6.95 -15.60
N THR A 43 11.02 7.87 -15.86
CA THR A 43 10.78 8.47 -17.17
C THR A 43 11.17 9.94 -17.17
N THR A 44 11.33 10.53 -18.36
CA THR A 44 11.68 11.95 -18.53
C THR A 44 10.95 12.53 -19.74
N GLY A 45 10.85 13.86 -19.81
CA GLY A 45 10.13 14.55 -20.87
C GLY A 45 8.65 14.17 -20.88
N THR A 46 8.13 13.72 -22.01
CA THR A 46 6.73 13.25 -22.14
C THR A 46 6.54 11.76 -21.80
N GLY A 47 7.59 11.07 -21.35
CA GLY A 47 7.55 9.64 -21.04
C GLY A 47 6.73 9.33 -19.78
N LEU A 48 5.96 8.24 -19.81
CA LEU A 48 5.13 7.78 -18.69
C LEU A 48 5.50 6.37 -18.22
N LEU A 49 5.45 6.14 -16.92
CA LEU A 49 5.23 4.80 -16.38
C LEU A 49 3.74 4.48 -16.54
N THR A 50 3.43 3.39 -17.26
CA THR A 50 2.05 2.95 -17.49
C THR A 50 1.87 1.52 -17.02
N MET A 51 0.96 1.33 -16.05
CA MET A 51 0.44 0.01 -15.69
C MET A 51 -0.86 -0.18 -16.45
N GLN A 52 -0.89 -1.07 -17.44
CA GLN A 52 -2.08 -1.36 -18.24
C GLN A 52 -2.89 -2.53 -17.67
N THR A 53 -3.99 -2.88 -18.33
CA THR A 53 -4.92 -3.92 -17.89
C THR A 53 -4.25 -5.23 -17.48
N GLY A 54 -4.64 -5.70 -16.29
CA GLY A 54 -4.15 -6.93 -15.70
C GLY A 54 -2.76 -6.83 -15.09
N SER A 55 -2.17 -5.63 -15.00
CA SER A 55 -0.86 -5.47 -14.36
C SER A 55 -0.97 -5.45 -12.84
N ILE A 56 0.02 -6.04 -12.18
CA ILE A 56 0.09 -6.19 -10.73
C ILE A 56 1.34 -5.45 -10.23
N LEU A 57 1.19 -4.62 -9.20
CA LEU A 57 2.28 -4.09 -8.39
C LEU A 57 2.38 -4.95 -7.13
N ASP A 58 3.49 -5.64 -6.93
CA ASP A 58 3.67 -6.62 -5.84
C ASP A 58 4.76 -6.14 -4.87
N PHE A 59 4.44 -6.09 -3.58
CA PHE A 59 5.29 -5.61 -2.50
C PHE A 59 5.23 -6.57 -1.31
N ASP A 60 6.28 -6.61 -0.50
CA ASP A 60 6.31 -7.30 0.78
C ASP A 60 6.48 -6.33 1.96
N LEU A 61 5.85 -6.68 3.08
CA LEU A 61 6.09 -6.09 4.40
C LEU A 61 6.95 -7.05 5.23
N PHE A 62 8.04 -6.53 5.80
CA PHE A 62 9.03 -7.34 6.54
C PHE A 62 8.97 -7.15 8.05
N SER A 63 8.60 -5.96 8.51
CA SER A 63 8.52 -5.61 9.93
C SER A 63 7.54 -4.45 10.17
N GLY A 64 7.25 -4.12 11.43
CA GLY A 64 6.55 -2.88 11.79
C GLY A 64 5.12 -3.05 12.29
N ALA A 65 4.58 -4.28 12.24
CA ALA A 65 3.28 -4.59 12.83
C ALA A 65 3.31 -4.34 14.34
N GLY A 66 2.43 -3.45 14.82
CA GLY A 66 2.31 -3.04 16.22
C GLY A 66 3.23 -1.89 16.62
N GLN A 67 4.02 -1.36 15.68
CA GLN A 67 5.06 -0.37 15.95
C GLN A 67 4.66 1.05 15.53
N GLY A 68 3.49 1.23 14.90
CA GLY A 68 3.01 2.52 14.44
C GLY A 68 3.64 2.96 13.12
N ASP A 69 4.15 4.19 13.06
CA ASP A 69 4.68 4.77 11.81
C ASP A 69 6.05 4.18 11.44
N ASN A 70 6.08 3.31 10.42
CA ASN A 70 7.30 2.73 9.85
C ASN A 70 7.70 3.38 8.52
N THR A 71 7.08 4.48 8.09
CA THR A 71 7.31 5.08 6.76
C THR A 71 8.74 5.60 6.54
N GLY A 72 9.48 5.85 7.63
CA GLY A 72 10.91 6.19 7.61
C GLY A 72 11.86 4.98 7.67
N ILE A 73 11.34 3.78 7.93
CA ILE A 73 12.14 2.56 8.12
C ILE A 73 12.23 1.82 6.79
N VAL A 74 13.33 2.04 6.06
CA VAL A 74 13.55 1.46 4.71
C VAL A 74 13.54 -0.08 4.72
N ALA A 75 13.83 -0.72 5.85
CA ALA A 75 13.82 -2.17 5.98
C ALA A 75 12.41 -2.77 6.26
N SER A 76 11.39 -1.93 6.48
CA SER A 76 10.07 -2.40 6.92
C SER A 76 9.19 -2.92 5.80
N ALA A 77 9.40 -2.45 4.57
CA ALA A 77 8.63 -2.80 3.39
C ALA A 77 9.44 -2.55 2.14
N ASP A 78 9.09 -3.27 1.07
CA ASP A 78 9.54 -2.93 -0.27
C ASP A 78 9.10 -1.52 -0.67
N ARG A 79 9.95 -0.87 -1.46
CA ARG A 79 9.68 0.51 -1.90
C ARG A 79 9.97 0.74 -3.38
N ALA A 80 9.01 1.34 -4.06
CA ALA A 80 9.13 1.81 -5.41
C ALA A 80 9.34 3.34 -5.41
N ILE A 81 10.44 3.82 -5.97
CA ILE A 81 10.67 5.24 -6.25
C ILE A 81 10.28 5.51 -7.69
N ILE A 82 9.30 6.38 -7.88
CA ILE A 82 8.79 6.70 -9.21
C ILE A 82 9.09 8.15 -9.55
N LEU A 83 9.78 8.34 -10.67
CA LEU A 83 10.23 9.64 -11.15
C LEU A 83 9.64 9.89 -12.54
N GLY A 84 9.10 11.10 -12.76
CA GLY A 84 8.42 11.47 -14.01
C GLY A 84 6.90 11.30 -13.93
N GLY A 85 6.26 11.03 -15.06
CA GLY A 85 4.80 10.89 -15.12
C GLY A 85 4.33 9.44 -14.91
N VAL A 86 3.16 9.27 -14.29
CA VAL A 86 2.58 7.95 -13.96
C VAL A 86 1.13 7.89 -14.39
N ASP A 87 0.75 6.79 -15.02
CA ASP A 87 -0.63 6.45 -15.34
C ASP A 87 -0.93 5.00 -14.95
N LEU A 88 -1.79 4.82 -13.95
CA LEU A 88 -2.25 3.52 -13.49
C LEU A 88 -3.61 3.24 -14.12
N SER A 89 -3.70 2.23 -15.00
CA SER A 89 -5.00 1.87 -15.56
C SER A 89 -5.97 1.49 -14.44
N SER A 90 -7.27 1.71 -14.68
CA SER A 90 -8.37 1.38 -13.75
C SER A 90 -8.55 -0.12 -13.47
N SER A 91 -7.59 -0.94 -13.88
CA SER A 91 -7.51 -2.40 -13.77
C SER A 91 -6.19 -2.86 -13.15
N THR A 92 -5.37 -1.93 -12.64
CA THR A 92 -4.14 -2.23 -11.90
C THR A 92 -4.48 -2.84 -10.55
N ILE A 93 -3.77 -3.91 -10.17
CA ILE A 93 -3.92 -4.57 -8.86
C ILE A 93 -2.70 -4.19 -8.01
N LEU A 94 -2.94 -3.80 -6.75
CA LEU A 94 -1.89 -3.70 -5.74
C LEU A 94 -1.93 -4.94 -4.87
N LYS A 95 -0.81 -5.67 -4.83
CA LYS A 95 -0.59 -6.80 -3.96
C LYS A 95 0.45 -6.45 -2.91
N VAL A 96 0.14 -6.78 -1.67
CA VAL A 96 1.04 -6.65 -0.52
C VAL A 96 1.05 -7.95 0.24
N ALA A 97 2.21 -8.52 0.46
CA ALA A 97 2.39 -9.76 1.20
C ALA A 97 3.08 -9.54 2.55
N ASN A 98 2.90 -10.53 3.43
CA ASN A 98 3.51 -10.59 4.76
C ASN A 98 4.37 -11.86 4.85
N PRO A 99 5.53 -11.90 4.15
CA PRO A 99 6.35 -13.10 4.06
C PRO A 99 6.97 -13.50 5.40
N THR A 100 7.12 -12.56 6.34
CA THR A 100 7.69 -12.83 7.67
C THR A 100 6.64 -13.29 8.69
N GLY A 101 5.36 -13.36 8.30
CA GLY A 101 4.30 -13.87 9.16
C GLY A 101 4.02 -12.99 10.37
N MET A 102 4.12 -11.66 10.22
CA MET A 102 3.76 -10.70 11.27
C MET A 102 2.31 -10.89 11.75
N THR A 103 2.09 -10.79 13.06
CA THR A 103 0.78 -11.00 13.69
C THR A 103 0.35 -9.86 14.62
N THR A 104 1.27 -8.97 15.01
CA THR A 104 1.06 -7.93 16.02
C THR A 104 0.46 -6.64 15.47
N TRP A 105 -0.38 -6.73 14.44
CA TRP A 105 -0.97 -5.57 13.74
C TRP A 105 -1.73 -4.65 14.70
N ALA A 106 -1.56 -3.34 14.53
CA ALA A 106 -2.25 -2.31 15.29
C ALA A 106 -2.75 -1.17 14.39
N ALA A 107 -3.76 -0.45 14.89
CA ALA A 107 -4.20 0.77 14.24
C ALA A 107 -3.07 1.82 14.23
N ASN A 108 -2.97 2.58 13.14
CA ASN A 108 -1.91 3.51 12.82
C ASN A 108 -0.55 2.88 12.52
N ASP A 109 -0.47 1.56 12.31
CA ASP A 109 0.69 1.01 11.62
C ASP A 109 0.74 1.54 10.18
N GLN A 110 1.91 1.98 9.73
CA GLN A 110 2.08 2.61 8.40
C GLN A 110 3.36 2.14 7.72
N TRP A 111 3.29 1.95 6.40
CA TRP A 111 4.42 1.62 5.54
C TRP A 111 4.40 2.48 4.29
N ARG A 112 5.60 2.92 3.86
CA ARG A 112 5.76 3.64 2.59
C ARG A 112 6.13 2.65 1.49
N LEU A 113 5.17 2.37 0.61
CA LEU A 113 5.35 1.50 -0.55
C LEU A 113 5.83 2.28 -1.77
N PHE A 114 5.32 3.50 -1.93
CA PHE A 114 5.71 4.37 -3.03
C PHE A 114 6.41 5.63 -2.55
N ASP A 115 7.35 6.11 -3.35
CA ASP A 115 7.89 7.45 -3.25
C ASP A 115 7.55 8.23 -4.50
N TRP A 116 6.66 9.21 -4.30
CA TRP A 116 6.14 10.10 -5.32
C TRP A 116 6.84 11.46 -5.37
N THR A 117 7.90 11.66 -4.58
CA THR A 117 8.54 12.98 -4.44
C THR A 117 9.15 13.52 -5.74
N GLY A 118 9.42 12.65 -6.72
CA GLY A 118 9.97 13.02 -8.02
C GLY A 118 8.97 12.94 -9.19
N LEU A 119 7.67 12.94 -8.91
CA LEU A 119 6.67 12.98 -9.98
C LEU A 119 6.62 14.33 -10.69
N SER A 120 6.36 14.32 -11.99
CA SER A 120 6.14 15.54 -12.79
C SER A 120 4.69 16.07 -12.72
N GLY A 121 3.80 15.35 -12.02
CA GLY A 121 2.38 15.66 -11.83
C GLY A 121 1.73 14.66 -10.86
N PRO A 122 0.44 14.80 -10.55
CA PRO A 122 -0.26 13.81 -9.72
C PRO A 122 -0.29 12.44 -10.41
N VAL A 123 -0.39 11.37 -9.62
CA VAL A 123 -0.62 10.03 -10.15
C VAL A 123 -1.96 10.02 -10.91
N SER A 124 -1.94 9.65 -12.19
CA SER A 124 -3.16 9.45 -12.97
C SER A 124 -3.73 8.06 -12.74
N GLY A 125 -5.06 7.96 -12.73
CA GLY A 125 -5.78 6.70 -12.66
C GLY A 125 -6.06 6.20 -11.24
N SER A 126 -6.21 4.87 -11.09
CA SER A 126 -6.65 4.26 -9.82
C SER A 126 -6.19 2.82 -9.67
N ILE A 127 -6.08 2.35 -8.43
CA ILE A 127 -5.94 0.92 -8.13
C ILE A 127 -7.34 0.28 -8.11
N ALA A 128 -7.52 -0.78 -8.90
CA ALA A 128 -8.81 -1.45 -9.08
C ALA A 128 -9.13 -2.45 -7.97
N ALA A 129 -8.10 -3.15 -7.50
CA ALA A 129 -8.22 -4.19 -6.49
C ALA A 129 -6.97 -4.22 -5.60
N PHE A 130 -7.19 -4.63 -4.37
CA PHE A 130 -6.18 -4.76 -3.34
C PHE A 130 -6.14 -6.22 -2.88
N ASP A 131 -4.98 -6.87 -3.03
CA ASP A 131 -4.68 -8.17 -2.43
C ASP A 131 -3.73 -7.91 -1.25
N LEU A 132 -4.29 -7.83 -0.04
CA LEU A 132 -3.56 -7.40 1.16
C LEU A 132 -3.62 -8.48 2.24
N PRO A 133 -2.66 -8.51 3.18
CA PRO A 133 -2.67 -9.49 4.25
C PRO A 133 -3.92 -9.36 5.11
N SER A 134 -4.43 -10.49 5.60
CA SER A 134 -5.56 -10.49 6.54
C SER A 134 -5.19 -9.78 7.84
N LEU A 135 -6.07 -8.89 8.31
CA LEU A 135 -5.91 -8.22 9.59
C LEU A 135 -6.81 -8.88 10.67
N PRO A 136 -6.42 -8.79 11.96
CA PRO A 136 -7.30 -9.12 13.07
C PRO A 136 -8.62 -8.33 13.06
N ASP A 137 -9.64 -8.88 13.72
CA ASP A 137 -10.94 -8.23 13.87
C ASP A 137 -10.82 -6.81 14.45
N GLY A 138 -11.59 -5.89 13.89
CA GLY A 138 -11.60 -4.48 14.29
C GLY A 138 -10.53 -3.62 13.62
N LEU A 139 -9.68 -4.20 12.75
CA LEU A 139 -8.72 -3.47 11.92
C LEU A 139 -9.08 -3.57 10.44
N THR A 140 -8.79 -2.50 9.69
CA THR A 140 -8.91 -2.46 8.23
C THR A 140 -7.72 -1.74 7.63
N TRP A 141 -7.33 -2.16 6.42
CA TRP A 141 -6.39 -1.40 5.62
C TRP A 141 -7.02 -0.07 5.20
N ASN A 142 -6.24 0.99 5.29
CA ASN A 142 -6.54 2.33 4.79
C ASN A 142 -5.58 2.65 3.63
N THR A 143 -6.17 2.80 2.45
CA THR A 143 -5.49 3.00 1.16
C THR A 143 -5.61 4.43 0.64
N ALA A 144 -6.25 5.34 1.39
CA ALA A 144 -6.54 6.70 0.95
C ALA A 144 -5.29 7.49 0.55
N ASP A 145 -4.17 7.22 1.24
CA ASP A 145 -2.92 7.95 1.08
C ASP A 145 -1.93 7.29 0.11
N LEU A 146 -2.29 6.16 -0.51
CA LEU A 146 -1.40 5.41 -1.41
C LEU A 146 -1.03 6.21 -2.65
N LEU A 147 -1.99 6.87 -3.30
CA LEU A 147 -1.75 7.60 -4.56
C LEU A 147 -1.32 9.05 -4.35
N THR A 148 -1.34 9.54 -3.11
CA THR A 148 -0.93 10.91 -2.75
C THR A 148 0.43 10.92 -2.07
N SER A 149 0.61 10.13 -1.01
CA SER A 149 1.84 10.09 -0.21
C SER A 149 2.63 8.79 -0.32
N GLY A 150 2.03 7.76 -0.94
CA GLY A 150 2.65 6.44 -1.11
C GLY A 150 2.54 5.54 0.11
N VAL A 151 1.67 5.89 1.06
CA VAL A 151 1.56 5.22 2.35
C VAL A 151 0.35 4.29 2.38
N LEU A 152 0.61 3.04 2.79
CA LEU A 152 -0.41 2.09 3.22
C LEU A 152 -0.48 2.13 4.74
N SER A 153 -1.68 2.20 5.31
CA SER A 153 -1.87 2.27 6.76
C SER A 153 -2.97 1.35 7.26
N ILE A 154 -3.04 1.13 8.56
CA ILE A 154 -4.14 0.43 9.23
C ILE A 154 -4.98 1.43 10.02
N SER A 155 -6.30 1.33 9.92
CA SER A 155 -7.25 2.05 10.74
C SER A 155 -8.19 1.09 11.48
N LEU A 156 -8.91 1.61 12.48
CA LEU A 156 -9.96 0.86 13.13
C LEU A 156 -11.16 0.73 12.19
N VAL A 157 -11.78 -0.45 12.15
CA VAL A 157 -13.09 -0.63 11.51
C VAL A 157 -14.09 0.25 12.26
N PRO A 158 -14.78 1.20 11.59
CA PRO A 158 -15.87 1.92 12.22
C PRO A 158 -16.95 0.90 12.60
N GLU A 159 -17.30 0.78 13.88
CA GLU A 159 -18.40 -0.08 14.34
C GLU A 159 -19.66 0.77 14.58
N PRO A 160 -20.58 0.91 13.60
CA PRO A 160 -21.74 1.78 13.74
C PRO A 160 -22.72 1.25 14.79
N SER A 161 -22.73 -0.07 14.99
CA SER A 161 -23.59 -0.80 15.90
C SER A 161 -23.26 -0.55 17.38
N ARG A 162 -21.98 -0.34 17.74
CA ARG A 162 -21.60 -0.07 19.14
C ARG A 162 -22.29 1.18 19.68
N VAL A 163 -22.30 2.25 18.88
CA VAL A 163 -22.93 3.52 19.26
C VAL A 163 -24.44 3.35 19.39
N ILE A 164 -25.07 2.64 18.45
CA ILE A 164 -26.52 2.39 18.46
C ILE A 164 -26.93 1.56 19.67
N PHE A 165 -26.21 0.49 20.00
CA PHE A 165 -26.51 -0.33 21.19
C PHE A 165 -26.27 0.42 22.49
N LEU A 166 -25.27 1.30 22.57
CA LEU A 166 -25.03 2.13 23.75
C LEU A 166 -26.18 3.13 23.95
N VAL A 167 -26.69 3.71 22.85
CA VAL A 167 -27.86 4.60 22.87
C VAL A 167 -29.12 3.84 23.28
N PHE A 168 -29.41 2.67 22.71
CA PHE A 168 -30.55 1.83 23.12
C PHE A 168 -30.43 1.34 24.57
N GLY A 169 -29.24 0.93 24.98
CA GLY A 169 -28.95 0.55 26.37
C GLY A 169 -29.22 1.70 27.34
N ALA A 170 -28.74 2.91 27.05
CA ALA A 170 -29.01 4.10 27.85
C ALA A 170 -30.53 4.43 27.90
N MET A 171 -31.24 4.34 26.78
CA MET A 171 -32.69 4.56 26.75
C MET A 171 -33.47 3.52 27.59
N SER A 172 -33.04 2.25 27.59
CA SER A 172 -33.65 1.20 28.42
C SER A 172 -33.44 1.45 29.92
N LEU A 173 -32.27 1.95 30.33
CA LEU A 173 -31.99 2.31 31.71
C LEU A 173 -32.78 3.54 32.16
N LEU A 174 -32.93 4.54 31.29
CA LEU A 174 -33.70 5.75 31.57
C LEU A 174 -35.21 5.46 31.69
N SER A 175 -35.74 4.58 30.84
CA SER A 175 -37.15 4.16 30.89
C SER A 175 -37.46 3.28 32.11
N ARG A 176 -36.49 2.49 32.60
CA ARG A 176 -36.63 1.70 33.83
C ARG A 176 -36.62 2.55 35.11
N ARG A 177 -35.99 3.72 35.12
CA ARG A 177 -35.98 4.65 36.27
C ARG A 177 -37.27 5.48 36.42
N ARG A 178 -38.16 5.45 35.42
CA ARG A 178 -39.43 6.20 35.39
C ARG A 178 -40.65 5.31 35.65
N ARG A 179 -40.45 4.02 35.91
CA ARG A 179 -41.45 3.10 36.48
C ARG A 179 -41.10 2.87 37.95
#